data_AF-L1JL16-F1
#
_entry.id   AF-L1JL16-F1
#
_cell.length_a   1.000
_cell.length_b   1.000
_cell.length_c   1.000
_cell.angle_alpha   90.00
_cell.angle_beta   90.00
_cell.angle_gamma   90.00
#
_symmetry.space_group_name_H-M   'P 1'
#
loop_
_entity.id
_entity.type
_entity.pdbx_description
1 polymer ?
#
loop_
_entity_poly.entity_id
_entity_poly.type
_entity_poly.pdbx_seq_one_letter_code
_entity_poly.pdbx_strand_id
1 'polypeptide(L)'
;MHLRCVGFCGIDDSVDPRLLAAISESYPWVEFASLEWVDDLKFFAEHAKMRLAGHLCSKYVLDLMKGKGFKRFQLNPTKANNVDSSKLTAEMAKNLVKVAADHEDIEFIVQRSTHPQDLMVNGSCPTNVSFLFDESKGRGAVSSQYSPPPPPAVSFGYAGGLGPANIREELKKMEAAAQGRNIWIDMESSLRTILKVIALGLLPDKYSKRARE
;
A
#
# COMPACT_ATOMS: atom_id res chain seq x y z
N MET A 1 20.75 3.98 -2.32
CA MET A 1 19.32 3.75 -2.66
C MET A 1 18.53 5.05 -2.42
N HIS A 2 17.54 5.38 -3.25
CA HIS A 2 16.63 6.51 -2.98
C HIS A 2 15.22 6.01 -2.62
N LEU A 3 14.72 6.44 -1.47
CA LEU A 3 13.36 6.14 -1.02
C LEU A 3 12.40 7.18 -1.61
N ARG A 4 11.53 6.77 -2.53
CA ARG A 4 10.62 7.69 -3.23
C ARG A 4 9.38 8.06 -2.41
N CYS A 5 8.94 7.17 -1.52
CA CYS A 5 7.70 7.30 -0.77
C CYS A 5 7.70 6.33 0.43
N VAL A 6 6.90 6.66 1.44
CA VAL A 6 6.53 5.76 2.54
C VAL A 6 5.02 5.68 2.63
N GLY A 7 4.47 4.49 2.45
CA GLY A 7 3.04 4.22 2.60
C GLY A 7 2.69 3.91 4.05
N PHE A 8 1.69 4.61 4.57
CA PHE A 8 0.97 4.29 5.80
C PHE A 8 -0.38 3.72 5.40
N CYS A 9 -0.47 2.40 5.44
CA CYS A 9 -1.59 1.63 4.95
C CYS A 9 -2.59 1.31 6.05
N GLY A 10 -3.85 1.11 5.66
CA GLY A 10 -4.94 0.70 6.52
C GLY A 10 -5.56 1.84 7.33
N ILE A 11 -5.31 3.10 6.99
CA ILE A 11 -5.95 4.21 7.71
C ILE A 11 -7.48 4.11 7.60
N ASP A 12 -8.14 4.44 8.70
CA ASP A 12 -9.59 4.38 8.84
C ASP A 12 -10.07 5.53 9.74
N ASP A 13 -11.39 5.60 9.96
CA ASP A 13 -12.07 6.64 10.72
C ASP A 13 -11.73 6.68 12.22
N SER A 14 -10.81 5.83 12.70
CA SER A 14 -10.23 5.93 14.04
C SER A 14 -9.14 7.00 14.16
N VAL A 15 -8.62 7.50 13.03
CA VAL A 15 -7.58 8.55 13.00
C VAL A 15 -8.22 9.92 12.77
N ASP A 16 -7.65 10.98 13.33
CA ASP A 16 -8.07 12.34 13.02
C ASP A 16 -7.41 12.82 11.70
N PRO A 17 -8.18 13.22 10.66
CA PRO A 17 -7.63 13.69 9.39
C PRO A 17 -6.63 14.85 9.54
N ARG A 18 -6.80 15.68 10.57
CA ARG A 18 -5.91 16.84 10.82
C ARG A 18 -4.49 16.38 11.18
N LEU A 19 -4.35 15.23 11.83
CA LEU A 19 -3.05 14.64 12.11
C LEU A 19 -2.38 14.14 10.83
N LEU A 20 -3.16 13.52 9.93
CA LEU A 20 -2.66 13.10 8.62
C LEU A 20 -2.23 14.30 7.77
N ALA A 21 -2.98 15.40 7.82
CA ALA A 21 -2.64 16.66 7.15
C ALA A 21 -1.32 17.24 7.69
N ALA A 22 -1.15 17.31 9.01
CA ALA A 22 0.08 17.79 9.64
C ALA A 22 1.31 16.92 9.27
N ILE A 23 1.14 15.60 9.19
CA ILE A 23 2.17 14.69 8.70
C ILE A 23 2.48 14.98 7.23
N SER A 24 1.47 15.19 6.38
CA SER A 24 1.64 15.49 4.95
C SER A 24 2.42 16.77 4.71
N GLU A 25 2.13 17.82 5.47
CA GLU A 25 2.84 19.10 5.40
C GLU A 25 4.31 18.96 5.80
N SER A 26 4.59 18.17 6.84
CA SER A 26 5.95 17.95 7.34
C SER A 26 6.74 16.95 6.49
N TYR A 27 6.04 15.98 5.91
CA TYR A 27 6.60 14.83 5.19
C TYR A 27 5.78 14.56 3.92
N PRO A 28 5.93 15.38 2.86
CA PRO A 28 5.14 15.29 1.63
C PRO A 28 5.40 14.03 0.80
N TRP A 29 6.37 13.21 1.22
CA TRP A 29 6.67 11.89 0.66
C TRP A 29 5.95 10.74 1.38
N VAL A 30 5.18 11.03 2.44
CA VAL A 30 4.29 10.06 3.08
C VAL A 30 3.00 9.96 2.28
N GLU A 31 2.51 8.74 2.12
CA GLU A 31 1.26 8.44 1.44
C GLU A 31 0.36 7.61 2.34
N PHE A 32 -0.94 7.86 2.23
CA PHE A 32 -1.95 7.33 3.13
C PHE A 32 -2.91 6.44 2.33
N ALA A 33 -2.96 5.15 2.66
CA ALA A 33 -3.78 4.19 1.95
C ALA A 33 -5.01 3.76 2.75
N SER A 34 -6.21 3.95 2.16
CA SER A 34 -7.51 3.58 2.76
C SER A 34 -8.43 2.86 1.78
N LEU A 35 -9.35 2.07 2.32
CA LEU A 35 -10.44 1.39 1.59
C LEU A 35 -11.75 2.19 1.61
N GLU A 36 -12.14 2.69 2.78
CA GLU A 36 -13.50 3.18 3.03
C GLU A 36 -13.57 4.66 3.41
N TRP A 37 -12.46 5.25 3.88
CA TRP A 37 -12.46 6.58 4.49
C TRP A 37 -12.08 7.73 3.54
N VAL A 38 -12.26 7.51 2.25
CA VAL A 38 -11.66 8.36 1.20
C VAL A 38 -12.40 9.68 1.05
N ASP A 39 -13.73 9.64 1.10
CA ASP A 39 -14.55 10.83 0.84
C ASP A 39 -14.34 11.88 1.93
N ASP A 40 -14.09 11.46 3.17
CA ASP A 40 -13.74 12.35 4.29
C ASP A 40 -12.33 12.93 4.16
N LEU A 41 -11.38 12.18 3.58
CA LEU A 41 -10.01 12.63 3.36
C LEU A 41 -9.84 13.55 2.15
N LYS A 42 -10.76 13.56 1.19
CA LYS A 42 -10.69 14.40 -0.03
C LYS A 42 -10.52 15.87 0.30
N PHE A 43 -11.30 16.40 1.25
CA PHE A 43 -11.18 17.80 1.68
C PHE A 43 -9.76 18.12 2.14
N PHE A 44 -9.17 17.26 2.98
CA PHE A 44 -7.81 17.45 3.47
C PHE A 44 -6.75 17.22 2.39
N ALA A 45 -6.99 16.30 1.46
CA ALA A 45 -6.05 16.04 0.37
C ALA A 45 -5.90 17.21 -0.60
N GLU A 46 -6.99 17.90 -0.89
CA GLU A 46 -6.97 19.10 -1.73
C GLU A 46 -6.22 20.27 -1.07
N HIS A 47 -6.28 20.39 0.26
CA HIS A 47 -5.75 21.55 0.99
C HIS A 47 -4.34 21.32 1.60
N ALA A 48 -4.00 20.08 1.97
CA ALA A 48 -2.74 19.75 2.65
C ALA A 48 -1.73 19.03 1.74
N LYS A 49 -1.98 18.95 0.42
CA LYS A 49 -1.18 18.17 -0.54
C LYS A 49 -0.97 16.72 -0.11
N MET A 50 -1.95 16.14 0.60
CA MET A 50 -1.89 14.77 1.11
C MET A 50 -1.89 13.79 -0.06
N ARG A 51 -0.94 12.87 -0.06
CA ARG A 51 -0.91 11.78 -1.04
C ARG A 51 -1.83 10.67 -0.57
N LEU A 52 -2.81 10.32 -1.39
CA LEU A 52 -3.76 9.25 -1.11
C LEU A 52 -3.57 8.09 -2.08
N ALA A 53 -3.62 6.87 -1.55
CA ALA A 53 -3.68 5.63 -2.31
C ALA A 53 -4.93 4.81 -1.96
N GLY A 54 -5.51 4.16 -2.96
CA GLY A 54 -6.59 3.20 -2.74
C GLY A 54 -5.99 1.83 -2.43
N HIS A 55 -6.26 1.28 -1.26
CA HIS A 55 -5.98 -0.13 -1.01
C HIS A 55 -7.19 -0.92 -1.48
N LEU A 56 -7.06 -1.88 -2.42
CA LEU A 56 -8.21 -2.61 -2.96
C LEU A 56 -8.07 -4.12 -2.77
N CYS A 57 -9.04 -4.72 -2.09
CA CYS A 57 -9.23 -6.17 -2.05
C CYS A 57 -10.11 -6.61 -3.24
N SER A 58 -9.45 -7.08 -4.30
CA SER A 58 -9.90 -7.81 -5.50
C SER A 58 -11.29 -7.55 -6.13
N LYS A 59 -12.41 -7.65 -5.40
CA LYS A 59 -13.76 -7.61 -5.98
C LYS A 59 -14.25 -6.21 -6.39
N TYR A 60 -13.59 -5.13 -5.97
CA TYR A 60 -14.07 -3.75 -6.18
C TYR A 60 -13.13 -2.89 -7.03
N VAL A 61 -12.15 -3.50 -7.71
CA VAL A 61 -11.07 -2.76 -8.40
C VAL A 61 -11.62 -1.77 -9.43
N LEU A 62 -12.60 -2.19 -10.24
CA LEU A 62 -13.17 -1.35 -11.29
C LEU A 62 -14.19 -0.32 -10.78
N ASP A 63 -14.89 -0.64 -9.69
CA ASP A 63 -15.95 0.22 -9.16
C ASP A 63 -15.39 1.40 -8.34
N LEU A 64 -14.24 1.20 -7.66
CA LEU A 64 -13.62 2.24 -6.83
C LEU A 64 -12.77 3.26 -7.62
N MET A 65 -12.38 2.95 -8.86
CA MET A 65 -11.60 3.86 -9.71
C MET A 65 -12.43 5.04 -10.23
N LYS A 66 -13.77 4.95 -10.25
CA LYS A 66 -14.65 6.01 -10.75
C LYS A 66 -14.86 7.10 -9.67
N GLY A 67 -13.89 7.99 -9.50
CA GLY A 67 -14.13 9.28 -8.83
C GLY A 67 -13.66 9.43 -7.38
N LYS A 68 -12.67 8.64 -6.94
CA LYS A 68 -12.11 8.75 -5.59
C LYS A 68 -10.81 9.57 -5.45
N GLY A 69 -10.30 10.13 -6.54
CA GLY A 69 -9.14 11.05 -6.51
C GLY A 69 -7.78 10.40 -6.24
N PHE A 70 -7.74 9.08 -6.11
CA PHE A 70 -6.50 8.33 -5.92
C PHE A 70 -5.63 8.32 -7.18
N LYS A 71 -4.31 8.43 -6.96
CA LYS A 71 -3.30 8.30 -8.02
C LYS A 71 -2.55 6.98 -7.99
N ARG A 72 -2.77 6.16 -6.96
CA ARG A 72 -2.21 4.83 -6.83
C ARG A 72 -3.24 3.86 -6.26
N PHE A 73 -3.30 2.65 -6.80
CA PHE A 73 -4.17 1.58 -6.30
C PHE A 73 -3.37 0.31 -6.04
N GLN A 74 -3.45 -0.19 -4.82
CA GLN A 74 -2.83 -1.45 -4.44
C GLN A 74 -3.80 -2.61 -4.59
N LEU A 75 -3.41 -3.61 -5.37
CA LEU A 75 -4.11 -4.84 -5.64
C LEU A 75 -3.48 -5.95 -4.80
N ASN A 76 -4.25 -6.50 -3.85
CA ASN A 76 -3.78 -7.54 -2.93
C ASN A 76 -4.47 -8.89 -3.16
N PRO A 77 -4.17 -9.60 -4.26
CA PRO A 77 -4.72 -10.92 -4.57
C PRO A 77 -4.06 -12.03 -3.75
N THR A 78 -4.09 -11.92 -2.40
CA THR A 78 -3.50 -12.91 -1.50
C THR A 78 -4.57 -13.86 -0.95
N LYS A 79 -4.13 -15.06 -0.50
CA LYS A 79 -5.01 -16.01 0.21
C LYS A 79 -5.64 -15.39 1.47
N ALA A 80 -4.92 -14.50 2.15
CA ALA A 80 -5.44 -13.75 3.30
C ALA A 80 -6.68 -12.91 2.94
N ASN A 81 -6.76 -12.47 1.68
CA ASN A 81 -7.90 -11.75 1.12
C ASN A 81 -8.89 -12.66 0.36
N ASN A 82 -8.87 -13.97 0.66
CA ASN A 82 -9.70 -15.00 0.00
C ASN A 82 -9.50 -15.08 -1.52
N VAL A 83 -8.35 -14.63 -2.03
CA VAL A 83 -7.99 -14.79 -3.44
C VAL A 83 -7.03 -15.97 -3.59
N ASP A 84 -7.39 -16.91 -4.45
CA ASP A 84 -6.50 -17.98 -4.85
C ASP A 84 -5.40 -17.41 -5.76
N SER A 85 -4.26 -17.05 -5.17
CA SER A 85 -3.13 -16.47 -5.90
C SER A 85 -2.51 -17.42 -6.94
N SER A 86 -2.80 -18.73 -6.87
CA SER A 86 -2.40 -19.68 -7.94
C SER A 86 -3.22 -19.48 -9.22
N LYS A 87 -4.33 -18.75 -9.13
CA LYS A 87 -5.20 -18.32 -10.24
C LYS A 87 -4.98 -16.86 -10.61
N LEU A 88 -3.85 -16.25 -10.24
CA LEU A 88 -3.34 -15.07 -10.94
C LEU A 88 -3.02 -15.49 -12.37
N THR A 89 -4.06 -15.53 -13.20
CA THR A 89 -4.02 -16.08 -14.54
C THR A 89 -3.43 -15.05 -15.50
N ALA A 90 -2.97 -15.53 -16.65
CA ALA A 90 -2.68 -14.68 -17.80
C ALA A 90 -3.86 -13.74 -18.15
N GLU A 91 -5.10 -14.11 -17.80
CA GLU A 91 -6.28 -13.27 -17.99
C GLU A 91 -6.34 -12.08 -17.03
N MET A 92 -5.99 -12.26 -15.76
CA MET A 92 -5.85 -11.14 -14.83
C MET A 92 -4.72 -10.20 -15.26
N ALA A 93 -3.60 -10.74 -15.74
CA ALA A 93 -2.50 -9.94 -16.29
C ALA A 93 -2.97 -9.13 -17.50
N LYS A 94 -3.69 -9.73 -18.46
CA LYS A 94 -4.28 -9.03 -19.61
C LYS A 94 -5.26 -7.93 -19.20
N ASN A 95 -6.14 -8.22 -18.24
CA ASN A 95 -7.11 -7.24 -17.75
C ASN A 95 -6.42 -6.08 -17.03
N LEU A 96 -5.40 -6.36 -16.21
CA LEU A 96 -4.59 -5.32 -15.59
C LEU A 96 -3.88 -4.46 -16.64
N VAL A 97 -3.28 -5.07 -17.67
CA VAL A 97 -2.63 -4.33 -18.76
C VAL A 97 -3.62 -3.43 -19.48
N LYS A 98 -4.82 -3.93 -19.78
CA LYS A 98 -5.87 -3.14 -20.43
C LYS A 98 -6.29 -1.95 -19.56
N VAL A 99 -6.61 -2.21 -18.29
CA VAL A 99 -7.01 -1.16 -17.34
C VAL A 99 -5.89 -0.14 -17.14
N ALA A 100 -4.64 -0.59 -17.03
CA ALA A 100 -3.49 0.29 -16.90
C ALA A 100 -3.31 1.19 -18.14
N ALA A 101 -3.54 0.66 -19.34
CA ALA A 101 -3.51 1.44 -20.58
C ALA A 101 -4.66 2.45 -20.67
N ASP A 102 -5.85 2.10 -20.17
CA ASP A 102 -7.01 3.00 -20.14
C ASP A 102 -6.88 4.11 -19.07
N HIS A 103 -5.91 3.99 -18.15
CA HIS A 103 -5.72 4.86 -16.98
C HIS A 103 -4.23 5.20 -16.74
N GLU A 104 -3.59 5.85 -17.71
CA GLU A 104 -2.15 6.19 -17.65
C GLU A 104 -1.76 7.11 -16.48
N ASP A 105 -2.72 7.88 -15.92
CA ASP A 105 -2.49 8.79 -14.79
C ASP A 105 -2.56 8.12 -13.42
N ILE A 106 -2.79 6.81 -13.39
CA ILE A 106 -2.96 5.99 -12.19
C ILE A 106 -1.86 4.91 -12.13
N GLU A 107 -1.16 4.82 -11.00
CA GLU A 107 -0.25 3.71 -10.71
C GLU A 107 -1.01 2.51 -10.12
N PHE A 108 -0.87 1.33 -10.72
CA PHE A 108 -1.38 0.08 -10.17
C PHE A 108 -0.26 -0.69 -9.48
N ILE A 109 -0.38 -0.89 -8.18
CA ILE A 109 0.58 -1.63 -7.36
C ILE A 109 0.06 -3.06 -7.21
N VAL A 110 0.82 -4.06 -7.63
CA VAL A 110 0.45 -5.46 -7.39
C VAL A 110 1.28 -6.03 -6.24
N GLN A 111 0.62 -6.38 -5.14
CA GLN A 111 1.28 -7.08 -4.04
C GLN A 111 1.50 -8.54 -4.39
N ARG A 112 2.70 -9.04 -4.08
CA ARG A 112 3.13 -10.39 -4.44
C ARG A 112 4.18 -10.95 -3.51
N SER A 113 4.30 -12.29 -3.55
CA SER A 113 5.32 -13.07 -2.85
C SER A 113 6.17 -13.96 -3.78
N THR A 114 6.08 -13.81 -5.13
CA THR A 114 6.84 -14.62 -6.12
C THR A 114 7.26 -13.77 -7.34
N HIS A 115 7.86 -14.33 -8.41
CA HIS A 115 8.75 -13.67 -9.39
C HIS A 115 8.09 -12.86 -10.54
N PRO A 116 8.64 -11.71 -10.97
CA PRO A 116 8.00 -10.69 -11.83
C PRO A 116 7.53 -11.13 -13.22
N GLN A 117 7.83 -12.35 -13.65
CA GLN A 117 7.43 -12.86 -14.96
C GLN A 117 5.92 -13.11 -15.09
N ASP A 118 5.21 -13.36 -13.98
CA ASP A 118 3.79 -13.78 -14.01
C ASP A 118 2.81 -12.70 -14.52
N LEU A 119 3.22 -11.43 -14.53
CA LEU A 119 2.40 -10.30 -14.98
C LEU A 119 2.93 -9.64 -16.26
N MET A 120 4.00 -10.18 -16.83
CA MET A 120 4.53 -9.67 -18.09
C MET A 120 3.67 -10.20 -19.25
N VAL A 121 3.03 -9.29 -19.98
CA VAL A 121 2.36 -9.63 -21.25
C VAL A 121 3.38 -9.39 -22.36
N ASN A 122 3.69 -10.43 -23.13
CA ASN A 122 4.69 -10.41 -24.20
C ASN A 122 6.09 -9.93 -23.73
N GLY A 123 6.47 -10.25 -22.49
CA GLY A 123 7.77 -9.86 -21.93
C GLY A 123 7.86 -8.40 -21.47
N SER A 124 6.73 -7.67 -21.42
CA SER A 124 6.67 -6.28 -20.96
C SER A 124 5.61 -6.07 -19.87
N CYS A 125 5.83 -5.07 -19.03
CA CYS A 125 4.88 -4.62 -18.01
C CYS A 125 4.53 -3.16 -18.33
N PRO A 126 3.27 -2.71 -18.18
CA PRO A 126 2.92 -1.30 -18.32
C PRO A 126 3.74 -0.42 -17.38
N THR A 127 4.09 0.78 -17.82
CA THR A 127 4.95 1.71 -17.06
C THR A 127 4.29 2.23 -15.79
N ASN A 128 2.96 2.26 -15.75
CA ASN A 128 2.15 2.60 -14.59
C ASN A 128 1.76 1.38 -13.74
N VAL A 129 2.37 0.21 -13.96
CA VAL A 129 2.24 -0.96 -13.07
C VAL A 129 3.53 -1.11 -12.26
N SER A 130 3.38 -1.25 -10.95
CA SER A 130 4.48 -1.38 -10.01
C SER A 130 4.26 -2.57 -9.07
N PHE A 131 5.32 -3.08 -8.43
CA PHE A 131 5.23 -4.26 -7.55
C PHE A 131 5.48 -3.94 -6.08
N LEU A 132 4.67 -4.53 -5.19
CA LEU A 132 4.94 -4.53 -3.76
C LEU A 132 5.35 -5.94 -3.32
N PHE A 133 6.60 -6.09 -2.90
CA PHE A 133 7.10 -7.33 -2.33
C PHE A 133 6.74 -7.41 -0.86
N ASP A 134 5.90 -8.37 -0.51
CA ASP A 134 5.50 -8.66 0.87
C ASP A 134 5.57 -10.17 1.11
N GLU A 135 6.72 -10.63 1.61
CA GLU A 135 6.94 -12.04 1.94
C GLU A 135 6.02 -12.54 3.07
N SER A 136 5.56 -11.60 3.91
CA SER A 136 4.60 -11.92 4.97
C SER A 136 3.20 -12.19 4.43
N LYS A 137 2.90 -11.79 3.18
CA LYS A 137 1.58 -11.90 2.54
C LYS A 137 0.47 -11.17 3.32
N GLY A 138 0.79 -10.01 3.88
CA GLY A 138 -0.11 -9.20 4.71
C GLY A 138 -0.15 -9.61 6.17
N ARG A 139 0.72 -10.53 6.64
CA ARG A 139 0.75 -10.95 8.05
C ARG A 139 1.58 -10.03 8.94
N GLY A 140 2.30 -9.07 8.37
CA GLY A 140 3.11 -8.12 9.15
C GLY A 140 4.35 -8.76 9.80
N ALA A 141 4.84 -9.88 9.25
CA ALA A 141 6.10 -10.48 9.70
C ALA A 141 7.29 -9.86 8.96
N VAL A 142 8.39 -9.62 9.66
CA VAL A 142 9.63 -9.14 9.06
C VAL A 142 10.20 -10.22 8.14
N SER A 143 10.54 -9.85 6.92
CA SER A 143 11.17 -10.74 5.95
C SER A 143 12.59 -11.11 6.39
N SER A 144 12.95 -12.39 6.30
CA SER A 144 14.34 -12.84 6.52
C SER A 144 15.27 -12.41 5.39
N GLN A 145 14.72 -12.25 4.19
CA GLN A 145 15.41 -11.82 2.98
C GLN A 145 14.46 -11.00 2.10
N TYR A 146 14.99 -9.97 1.44
CA TYR A 146 14.25 -9.17 0.47
C TYR A 146 14.48 -9.68 -0.95
N SER A 147 13.40 -9.73 -1.73
CA SER A 147 13.44 -10.08 -3.15
C SER A 147 14.32 -9.10 -3.95
N PRO A 148 15.07 -9.56 -4.97
CA PRO A 148 15.86 -8.66 -5.83
C PRO A 148 14.95 -7.77 -6.71
N PRO A 149 15.50 -6.75 -7.39
CA PRO A 149 14.71 -5.85 -8.20
C PRO A 149 14.00 -6.59 -9.35
N PRO A 150 12.79 -6.16 -9.73
CA PRO A 150 12.15 -6.64 -10.94
C PRO A 150 12.87 -6.09 -12.19
N PRO A 151 12.45 -6.50 -13.41
CA PRO A 151 13.01 -5.98 -14.65
C PRO A 151 13.17 -4.45 -14.67
N PRO A 152 14.19 -3.89 -15.37
CA PRO A 152 14.64 -2.51 -15.20
C PRO A 152 13.56 -1.41 -15.31
N ALA A 153 12.50 -1.65 -16.07
CA ALA A 153 11.41 -0.67 -16.28
C ALA A 153 10.32 -0.69 -15.20
N VAL A 154 10.29 -1.69 -14.32
CA VAL A 154 9.20 -1.86 -13.34
C VAL A 154 9.59 -1.23 -12.02
N SER A 155 8.78 -0.30 -11.53
CA SER A 155 8.93 0.28 -10.18
C SER A 155 8.53 -0.73 -9.11
N PHE A 156 9.16 -0.67 -7.93
CA PHE A 156 8.83 -1.59 -6.84
C PHE A 156 9.06 -1.03 -5.45
N GLY A 157 8.46 -1.67 -4.46
CA GLY A 157 8.66 -1.39 -3.05
C GLY A 157 8.59 -2.65 -2.19
N TYR A 158 8.86 -2.48 -0.90
CA TYR A 158 8.84 -3.55 0.09
C TYR A 158 7.85 -3.28 1.21
N ALA A 159 7.24 -4.34 1.73
CA ALA A 159 6.40 -4.33 2.92
C ALA A 159 6.68 -5.57 3.78
N GLY A 160 5.99 -5.64 4.92
CA GLY A 160 6.05 -6.79 5.83
C GLY A 160 6.82 -6.48 7.12
N GLY A 161 6.08 -6.28 8.22
CA GLY A 161 6.64 -6.15 9.57
C GLY A 161 7.52 -4.92 9.81
N LEU A 162 7.49 -3.95 8.90
CA LEU A 162 8.23 -2.71 9.01
C LEU A 162 7.59 -1.78 10.05
N GLY A 163 8.41 -1.08 10.84
CA GLY A 163 7.93 -0.10 11.81
C GLY A 163 9.07 0.72 12.45
N PRO A 164 8.75 1.71 13.30
CA PRO A 164 9.74 2.61 13.88
C PRO A 164 10.89 1.90 14.61
N ALA A 165 10.62 0.75 15.23
CA ALA A 165 11.59 -0.01 16.00
C ALA A 165 12.66 -0.72 15.13
N ASN A 166 12.36 -1.07 13.88
CA ASN A 166 13.26 -1.84 13.02
C ASN A 166 13.60 -1.17 11.69
N ILE A 167 12.93 -0.08 11.31
CA ILE A 167 13.01 0.49 9.97
C ILE A 167 14.44 0.85 9.54
N ARG A 168 15.27 1.32 10.47
CA ARG A 168 16.67 1.66 10.18
C ARG A 168 17.48 0.45 9.70
N GLU A 169 17.32 -0.70 10.36
CA GLU A 169 18.06 -1.90 10.00
C GLU A 169 17.46 -2.59 8.78
N GLU A 170 16.13 -2.57 8.63
CA GLU A 170 15.47 -3.11 7.45
C GLU A 170 15.81 -2.31 6.18
N LEU A 171 15.90 -0.98 6.25
CA LEU A 171 16.32 -0.15 5.12
C LEU A 171 17.73 -0.48 4.62
N LYS A 172 18.67 -0.85 5.50
CA LYS A 172 20.02 -1.29 5.08
C LYS A 172 19.96 -2.61 4.31
N LYS A 173 19.14 -3.55 4.76
CA LYS A 173 18.93 -4.84 4.07
C LYS A 173 18.27 -4.62 2.70
N MET A 174 17.27 -3.74 2.64
CA MET A 174 16.61 -3.38 1.39
C MET A 174 17.55 -2.66 0.43
N GLU A 175 18.45 -1.80 0.91
CA GLU A 175 19.44 -1.13 0.06
C GLU A 175 20.34 -2.13 -0.67
N ALA A 176 20.81 -3.16 0.05
CA ALA A 176 21.56 -4.25 -0.56
C ALA A 176 20.74 -5.02 -1.60
N ALA A 177 19.48 -5.35 -1.26
CA ALA A 177 18.58 -6.08 -2.17
C ALA A 177 18.15 -5.26 -3.38
N ALA A 178 17.98 -3.94 -3.24
CA ALA A 178 17.53 -3.04 -4.30
C ALA A 178 18.59 -2.75 -5.37
N GLN A 179 19.86 -3.08 -5.11
CA GLN A 179 20.97 -2.92 -6.08
C GLN A 179 21.02 -1.50 -6.67
N GLY A 180 20.83 -0.49 -5.83
CA GLY A 180 20.84 0.92 -6.23
C GLY A 180 19.56 1.45 -6.88
N ARG A 181 18.54 0.61 -7.13
CA ARG A 181 17.24 1.04 -7.65
C ARG A 181 16.46 1.87 -6.62
N ASN A 182 15.61 2.77 -7.12
CA ASN A 182 14.68 3.53 -6.29
C ASN A 182 13.55 2.62 -5.82
N ILE A 183 13.18 2.74 -4.54
CA ILE A 183 12.12 1.94 -3.93
C ILE A 183 11.12 2.82 -3.17
N TRP A 184 9.96 2.27 -2.84
CA TRP A 184 9.14 2.74 -1.72
C TRP A 184 9.01 1.64 -0.66
N ILE A 185 8.49 2.00 0.50
CA ILE A 185 8.11 1.03 1.53
C ILE A 185 6.65 1.24 1.93
N ASP A 186 6.04 0.21 2.49
CA ASP A 186 4.68 0.27 3.03
C ASP A 186 4.63 -0.32 4.45
N MET A 187 3.93 0.37 5.34
CA MET A 187 3.78 0.06 6.76
C MET A 187 2.31 0.12 7.16
N GLU A 188 1.86 -0.81 7.99
CA GLU A 188 0.48 -0.84 8.48
C GLU A 188 0.43 -1.07 10.00
N SER A 189 0.54 -2.33 10.44
CA SER A 189 0.18 -2.72 11.80
C SER A 189 1.06 -2.10 12.89
N SER A 190 2.35 -1.90 12.62
CA SER A 190 3.32 -1.34 13.58
C SER A 190 3.10 0.14 13.89
N LEU A 191 2.35 0.85 13.05
CA LEU A 191 2.01 2.27 13.23
C LEU A 191 0.73 2.44 14.06
N ARG A 192 -0.06 1.38 14.19
CA ARG A 192 -1.30 1.42 14.97
C ARG A 192 -0.97 1.35 16.44
N THR A 193 -1.47 2.34 17.18
CA THR A 193 -1.53 2.28 18.63
C THR A 193 -2.99 2.42 19.04
N ILE A 194 -3.52 1.42 19.75
CA ILE A 194 -4.81 1.57 20.41
C ILE A 194 -4.56 2.43 21.63
N LEU A 195 -4.97 3.69 21.57
CA LEU A 195 -5.17 4.47 22.79
C LEU A 195 -6.32 3.81 23.54
N LYS A 196 -6.00 2.94 24.50
CA LYS A 196 -6.96 2.49 25.50
C LYS A 196 -7.33 3.71 26.33
N VAL A 197 -8.34 4.46 25.89
CA VAL A 197 -9.10 5.37 26.76
C VAL A 197 -10.00 4.52 27.67
N ILE A 198 -9.43 3.47 28.28
CA ILE A 198 -10.05 2.67 29.32
C ILE A 198 -9.53 3.24 30.63
N ALA A 199 -9.96 4.46 30.97
CA ALA A 199 -9.76 5.02 32.31
C ALA A 199 -10.62 6.26 32.61
N LEU A 200 -11.17 6.97 31.62
CA LEU A 200 -11.82 8.26 31.91
C LEU A 200 -13.28 8.39 31.47
N GLY A 201 -13.87 7.42 30.77
CA GLY A 201 -15.30 7.48 30.44
C GLY A 201 -15.70 8.63 29.50
N LEU A 202 -14.76 9.16 28.72
CA LEU A 202 -14.91 10.40 27.94
C LEU A 202 -15.19 10.20 26.43
N LEU A 203 -15.38 8.97 25.92
CA LEU A 203 -15.67 8.79 24.49
C LEU A 203 -17.02 8.11 24.21
N PRO A 204 -17.76 8.55 23.17
CA PRO A 204 -19.02 7.94 22.76
C PRO A 204 -18.86 6.47 22.36
N ASP A 205 -19.90 5.67 22.60
CA ASP A 205 -19.96 4.21 22.44
C ASP A 205 -19.53 3.65 21.07
N LYS A 206 -19.49 4.47 20.02
CA LYS A 206 -19.07 4.03 18.67
C LYS A 206 -17.63 3.52 18.60
N TYR A 207 -16.77 3.86 19.57
CA TYR A 207 -15.38 3.42 19.63
C TYR A 207 -15.14 2.17 20.51
N SER A 208 -16.14 1.74 21.31
CA SER A 208 -15.95 0.67 22.31
C SER A 208 -15.95 -0.74 21.72
N LYS A 209 -16.62 -0.96 20.58
CA LYS A 209 -16.75 -2.28 19.94
C LYS A 209 -15.51 -2.70 19.14
N ARG A 210 -14.73 -1.78 18.56
CA ARG A 210 -13.57 -2.09 17.70
C ARG A 210 -12.26 -2.31 18.46
N ALA A 211 -12.18 -1.92 19.73
CA ALA A 211 -10.98 -2.14 20.56
C ALA A 211 -10.84 -3.59 21.08
N ARG A 212 -11.70 -4.52 20.64
CA ARG A 212 -11.77 -5.92 21.13
C ARG A 212 -11.42 -6.98 20.08
N GLU A 213 -11.11 -6.57 18.85
CA GLU A 213 -10.61 -7.42 17.76
C GLU A 213 -9.13 -7.12 17.49
#